data_AF-A0A939CFF3-F1
#
_entry.id   AF-A0A939CFF3-F1
#
_cell.length_a   1.000
_cell.length_b   1.000
_cell.length_c   1.000
_cell.angle_alpha   90.00
_cell.angle_beta   90.00
_cell.angle_gamma   90.00
#
_symmetry.space_group_name_H-M   'P 1'
#
loop_
_entity.id
_entity.type
_entity.pdbx_description
1 polymer ?
#
loop_
_entity_poly.entity_id
_entity_poly.type
_entity_poly.pdbx_seq_one_letter_code
_entity_poly.pdbx_strand_id
1 'polypeptide(L)'
;MAKSRKINRTYVVIKADPLWVKPSYKSKLKKTLAVGTKVHATKINGYYIYVPALKGWTIWKDSKGHKYVRLVSVPKSTKADKLLAALKTNAAKMIKAHVRYSANHACKSLASALKNKRTNCATFVSFGLQSIGVLPKGKYIWLDKKIHGSGSSRIRKKAKIAYPRKSWKYAKLKKGDICGFANKPHTMVYAGKSKHGYPLWYSAGGSDVKAKNYGPKRKKSYEKRKIYVRIRLK
;
A
#
# COMPACT_ATOMS: atom_id res chain seq x y z
N MET A 1 -13.87 0.29 19.12
CA MET A 1 -14.04 -0.77 18.10
C MET A 1 -12.73 -1.06 17.36
N ALA A 2 -12.07 -2.18 17.66
CA ALA A 2 -10.82 -2.58 17.02
C ALA A 2 -11.08 -3.08 15.58
N LYS A 3 -10.65 -2.31 14.58
CA LYS A 3 -10.79 -2.68 13.16
C LYS A 3 -10.03 -3.98 12.88
N SER A 4 -10.76 -4.99 12.41
CA SER A 4 -10.24 -6.28 11.96
C SER A 4 -9.10 -6.09 10.95
N ARG A 5 -7.91 -6.62 11.27
CA ARG A 5 -6.83 -6.76 10.30
C ARG A 5 -7.07 -8.06 9.55
N LYS A 6 -7.56 -8.00 8.30
CA LYS A 6 -7.62 -9.17 7.42
C LYS A 6 -6.19 -9.67 7.18
N ILE A 7 -5.85 -10.83 7.71
CA ILE A 7 -4.60 -11.54 7.41
C ILE A 7 -4.93 -12.52 6.31
N ASN A 8 -4.94 -12.07 5.06
CA ASN A 8 -5.16 -12.99 3.96
C ASN A 8 -3.90 -13.87 3.86
N ARG A 9 -3.95 -15.13 4.32
CA ARG A 9 -2.90 -16.16 4.27
C ARG A 9 -3.59 -17.52 4.26
N THR A 10 -3.00 -18.48 3.56
CA THR A 10 -3.52 -19.84 3.46
C THR A 10 -2.59 -20.78 4.20
N TYR A 11 -3.18 -21.61 5.04
CA TYR A 11 -2.50 -22.64 5.80
C TYR A 11 -3.04 -24.02 5.42
N VAL A 12 -2.26 -25.06 5.69
CA VAL A 12 -2.71 -26.46 5.63
C VAL A 12 -2.56 -27.09 7.00
N VAL A 13 -3.55 -27.86 7.41
CA VAL A 13 -3.51 -28.66 8.64
C VAL A 13 -2.53 -29.81 8.46
N ILE A 14 -1.58 -29.94 9.38
CA ILE A 14 -0.54 -30.99 9.38
C ILE A 14 -0.70 -31.97 10.56
N LYS A 15 -1.57 -31.65 11.53
CA LYS A 15 -2.01 -32.52 12.62
C LYS A 15 -3.48 -32.23 12.88
N ALA A 16 -4.30 -33.25 13.15
CA ALA A 16 -5.72 -33.07 13.41
C ALA A 16 -5.94 -31.99 14.47
N ASP A 17 -6.70 -30.96 14.12
CA ASP A 17 -6.83 -29.74 14.93
C ASP A 17 -8.28 -29.56 15.40
N PRO A 18 -8.55 -29.63 16.72
CA PRO A 18 -9.87 -29.37 17.24
C PRO A 18 -10.25 -27.89 17.03
N LEU A 19 -11.24 -27.63 16.18
CA LEU A 19 -11.82 -26.31 16.01
C LEU A 19 -12.75 -25.99 17.18
N TRP A 20 -12.38 -24.98 17.94
CA TRP A 20 -13.12 -24.50 19.09
C TRP A 20 -13.95 -23.25 18.77
N VAL A 21 -15.11 -23.09 19.43
CA VAL A 21 -16.01 -21.93 19.23
C VAL A 21 -15.36 -20.61 19.68
N LYS A 22 -14.43 -20.68 20.65
CA LYS A 22 -13.55 -19.58 21.09
C LYS A 22 -12.15 -20.16 21.35
N PRO A 23 -11.07 -19.38 21.26
CA PRO A 23 -9.73 -19.88 21.57
C PRO A 23 -9.53 -19.99 23.09
N SER A 24 -10.21 -20.95 23.69
CA SER A 24 -10.08 -21.35 25.07
C SER A 24 -10.30 -22.85 25.14
N TYR A 25 -9.43 -23.54 25.88
CA TYR A 25 -9.56 -24.97 26.20
C TYR A 25 -10.84 -25.30 26.97
N LYS A 26 -11.52 -24.28 27.52
CA LYS A 26 -12.82 -24.39 28.19
C LYS A 26 -14.02 -24.21 27.26
N SER A 27 -13.80 -23.95 25.96
CA SER A 27 -14.90 -23.75 25.01
C SER A 27 -15.36 -25.09 24.43
N LYS A 28 -16.56 -25.14 23.85
CA LYS A 28 -17.08 -26.38 23.24
C LYS A 28 -16.36 -26.67 21.92
N LEU A 29 -16.02 -27.94 21.69
CA LEU A 29 -15.49 -28.44 20.42
C LEU A 29 -16.58 -28.30 19.36
N LYS A 30 -16.26 -27.66 18.23
CA LYS A 30 -17.21 -27.51 17.12
C LYS A 30 -17.02 -28.58 16.05
N LYS A 31 -15.77 -28.89 15.71
CA LYS A 31 -15.39 -29.96 14.76
C LYS A 31 -13.88 -30.20 14.80
N THR A 32 -13.41 -31.37 14.37
CA THR A 32 -11.98 -31.61 14.14
C THR A 32 -11.65 -31.34 12.69
N LEU A 33 -10.60 -30.57 12.40
CA LEU A 33 -10.08 -30.45 11.05
C LEU A 33 -9.18 -31.63 10.71
N ALA A 34 -9.44 -32.28 9.57
CA ALA A 34 -8.57 -33.31 9.03
C ALA A 34 -7.22 -32.74 8.56
N VAL A 35 -6.17 -33.55 8.67
CA VAL A 35 -4.87 -33.28 8.04
C VAL A 35 -5.07 -33.07 6.54
N GLY A 36 -4.37 -32.09 5.96
CA GLY A 36 -4.51 -31.69 4.56
C GLY A 36 -5.56 -30.59 4.31
N THR A 37 -6.41 -30.26 5.28
CA THR A 37 -7.43 -29.21 5.12
C THR A 37 -6.78 -27.84 4.92
N LYS A 38 -7.17 -27.11 3.87
CA LYS A 38 -6.75 -25.72 3.64
C LYS A 38 -7.62 -24.75 4.45
N VAL A 39 -6.97 -23.84 5.19
CA VAL A 39 -7.68 -22.84 6.02
C VAL A 39 -7.19 -21.42 5.78
N HIS A 40 -8.12 -20.48 5.79
CA HIS A 40 -7.87 -19.04 5.67
C HIS A 40 -8.04 -18.36 7.03
N ALA A 41 -7.03 -17.63 7.50
CA ALA A 41 -7.13 -16.90 8.75
C ALA A 41 -7.83 -15.55 8.54
N THR A 42 -8.90 -15.22 9.30
CA THR A 42 -9.47 -13.86 9.29
C THR A 42 -9.86 -13.40 10.70
N LYS A 43 -9.47 -12.17 11.07
CA LYS A 43 -9.89 -11.52 12.32
C LYS A 43 -11.26 -10.87 12.12
N ILE A 44 -12.27 -11.17 12.95
CA ILE A 44 -13.62 -10.59 12.90
C ILE A 44 -14.06 -10.23 14.34
N ASN A 45 -14.29 -8.95 14.62
CA ASN A 45 -14.84 -8.47 15.91
C ASN A 45 -14.10 -8.95 17.16
N GLY A 46 -12.76 -8.90 17.16
CA GLY A 46 -11.95 -9.31 18.32
C GLY A 46 -11.78 -10.82 18.47
N TYR A 47 -12.70 -11.60 17.92
CA TYR A 47 -12.57 -13.02 17.71
C TYR A 47 -11.84 -13.29 16.41
N TYR A 48 -11.14 -14.39 16.38
CA TYR A 48 -10.55 -14.85 15.14
C TYR A 48 -11.28 -16.11 14.76
N ILE A 49 -11.90 -16.10 13.59
CA ILE A 49 -12.37 -17.34 12.97
C ILE A 49 -11.07 -17.93 12.40
N TYR A 50 -10.48 -18.80 13.23
CA TYR A 50 -9.04 -19.15 13.38
C TYR A 50 -8.12 -17.98 13.78
N VAL A 51 -7.85 -17.78 15.10
CA VAL A 51 -6.62 -17.28 15.81
C VAL A 51 -6.89 -17.14 17.36
N PRO A 52 -5.89 -16.94 18.26
CA PRO A 52 -5.50 -15.57 18.59
C PRO A 52 -3.99 -15.34 18.72
N ALA A 53 -3.57 -14.22 18.13
CA ALA A 53 -2.25 -13.68 18.33
C ALA A 53 -2.15 -13.13 19.75
N LEU A 54 -1.37 -13.81 20.59
CA LEU A 54 -0.65 -13.18 21.68
C LEU A 54 0.81 -13.02 21.24
N LYS A 55 1.41 -11.89 21.64
CA LYS A 55 2.74 -11.44 21.23
C LYS A 55 3.76 -12.59 21.22
N GLY A 56 4.43 -12.80 20.10
CA GLY A 56 5.64 -13.65 20.02
C GLY A 56 5.48 -15.08 19.49
N TRP A 57 4.27 -15.57 19.19
CA TRP A 57 4.09 -17.00 18.91
C TRP A 57 4.11 -17.38 17.41
N THR A 58 5.00 -18.32 17.09
CA THR A 58 5.06 -19.06 15.82
C THR A 58 3.83 -19.94 15.67
N ILE A 59 3.39 -20.08 14.43
CA ILE A 59 2.11 -20.60 13.97
C ILE A 59 1.90 -22.05 14.48
N TRP A 60 1.09 -22.14 15.56
CA TRP A 60 0.33 -23.26 16.16
C TRP A 60 1.09 -24.46 16.70
N LYS A 61 1.74 -24.32 17.85
CA LYS A 61 2.39 -25.44 18.52
C LYS A 61 1.50 -26.07 19.62
N ASP A 62 1.52 -27.39 19.82
CA ASP A 62 0.97 -28.00 21.04
C ASP A 62 1.80 -27.60 22.28
N SER A 63 1.39 -28.04 23.48
CA SER A 63 2.14 -27.78 24.72
C SER A 63 3.59 -28.27 24.68
N LYS A 64 3.91 -29.18 23.74
CA LYS A 64 5.25 -29.72 23.48
C LYS A 64 5.97 -29.04 22.32
N GLY A 65 5.35 -28.06 21.66
CA GLY A 65 6.00 -27.32 20.57
C GLY A 65 5.64 -27.79 19.15
N HIS A 66 4.74 -28.76 18.96
CA HIS A 66 4.46 -29.34 17.62
C HIS A 66 3.42 -28.58 16.82
N LYS A 67 3.72 -28.31 15.55
CA LYS A 67 2.86 -27.47 14.71
C LYS A 67 1.58 -28.19 14.25
N TYR A 68 0.42 -27.55 14.36
CA TYR A 68 -0.88 -28.05 13.84
C TYR A 68 -1.15 -27.60 12.40
N VAL A 69 -0.63 -26.46 11.99
CA VAL A 69 -0.79 -25.96 10.62
C VAL A 69 0.51 -25.40 10.07
N ARG A 70 0.67 -25.50 8.75
CA ARG A 70 1.81 -24.98 8.00
C ARG A 70 1.34 -23.89 7.03
N LEU A 71 2.08 -22.78 6.95
CA LEU A 71 1.81 -21.73 5.95
C LEU A 71 2.10 -22.30 4.55
N VAL A 72 1.12 -22.24 3.67
CA VAL A 72 1.26 -22.76 2.30
C VAL A 72 1.31 -21.62 1.29
N SER A 73 0.58 -20.54 1.54
CA SER A 73 0.69 -19.36 0.68
C SER A 73 0.39 -18.05 1.39
N VAL A 74 1.16 -17.04 1.02
CA VAL A 74 0.85 -15.63 1.28
C VAL A 74 0.28 -15.06 -0.02
N PRO A 75 -0.74 -14.18 0.02
CA PRO A 75 -1.25 -13.52 -1.16
C PRO A 75 -0.09 -12.88 -1.91
N LYS A 76 -0.05 -13.12 -3.22
CA LYS A 76 0.92 -12.49 -4.09
C LYS A 76 0.79 -10.96 -3.93
N SER A 77 1.89 -10.32 -3.54
CA SER A 77 1.96 -8.87 -3.38
C SER A 77 1.58 -8.19 -4.69
N THR A 78 0.55 -7.35 -4.65
CA THR A 78 0.06 -6.66 -5.85
C THR A 78 1.04 -5.57 -6.28
N LYS A 79 0.98 -5.13 -7.54
CA LYS A 79 1.80 -3.97 -7.97
C LYS A 79 1.51 -2.71 -7.16
N ALA A 80 0.29 -2.55 -6.66
CA ALA A 80 -0.09 -1.47 -5.75
C ALA A 80 0.66 -1.58 -4.40
N ASP A 81 0.73 -2.78 -3.81
CA ASP A 81 1.47 -3.02 -2.57
C ASP A 81 2.96 -2.75 -2.76
N LYS A 82 3.54 -3.26 -3.86
CA LYS A 82 4.94 -3.01 -4.24
C LYS A 82 5.21 -1.50 -4.42
N LEU A 83 4.31 -0.76 -5.07
CA LEU A 83 4.45 0.69 -5.26
C LEU A 83 4.48 1.42 -3.92
N LEU A 84 3.54 1.12 -3.02
CA LEU A 84 3.48 1.76 -1.70
C LEU A 84 4.72 1.44 -0.85
N ALA A 85 5.21 0.20 -0.91
CA ALA A 85 6.46 -0.19 -0.26
C ALA A 85 7.66 0.56 -0.83
N ALA A 86 7.76 0.66 -2.17
CA ALA A 86 8.83 1.40 -2.83
C ALA A 86 8.80 2.90 -2.48
N LEU A 87 7.63 3.52 -2.46
CA LEU A 87 7.48 4.93 -2.06
C LEU A 87 7.92 5.15 -0.61
N LYS A 88 7.59 4.23 0.30
CA LYS A 88 8.07 4.28 1.69
C LYS A 88 9.59 4.18 1.78
N THR A 89 10.20 3.24 1.07
CA THR A 89 11.66 3.05 1.05
C THR A 89 12.37 4.27 0.44
N ASN A 90 11.85 4.77 -0.68
CA ASN A 90 12.41 5.95 -1.36
C ASN A 90 12.28 7.20 -0.49
N ALA A 91 11.13 7.38 0.19
CA ALA A 91 10.93 8.43 1.17
C ALA A 91 11.99 8.39 2.28
N ALA A 92 12.26 7.21 2.87
CA ALA A 92 13.28 7.07 3.91
C ALA A 92 14.68 7.48 3.42
N LYS A 93 15.08 7.08 2.21
CA LYS A 93 16.36 7.48 1.59
C LYS A 93 16.43 9.00 1.39
N MET A 94 15.35 9.60 0.88
CA MET A 94 15.28 11.03 0.61
C MET A 94 15.28 11.87 1.89
N ILE A 95 14.65 11.37 2.96
CA ILE A 95 14.72 11.96 4.30
C ILE A 95 16.16 11.96 4.79
N LYS A 96 16.85 10.81 4.76
CA LYS A 96 18.24 10.68 5.19
C LYS A 96 19.19 11.59 4.41
N ALA A 97 18.95 11.77 3.12
CA ALA A 97 19.75 12.63 2.25
C ALA A 97 19.32 14.11 2.24
N HIS A 98 18.35 14.51 3.08
CA HIS A 98 17.82 15.87 3.15
C HIS A 98 17.33 16.44 1.80
N VAL A 99 16.71 15.59 0.96
CA VAL A 99 16.16 16.01 -0.33
C VAL A 99 15.02 17.01 -0.13
N ARG A 100 15.08 18.12 -0.85
CA ARG A 100 14.09 19.20 -0.81
C ARG A 100 13.22 19.22 -2.07
N TYR A 101 12.05 19.84 -1.99
CA TYR A 101 11.24 20.12 -3.18
C TYR A 101 11.92 21.16 -4.06
N SER A 102 11.77 20.99 -5.38
CA SER A 102 11.87 22.06 -6.36
C SER A 102 10.95 21.75 -7.53
N ALA A 103 10.07 22.69 -7.86
CA ALA A 103 9.17 22.54 -9.01
C ALA A 103 9.97 22.39 -10.32
N ASN A 104 11.06 23.13 -10.45
CA ASN A 104 11.82 23.29 -11.70
C ASN A 104 12.97 22.28 -11.86
N HIS A 105 13.31 21.50 -10.83
CA HIS A 105 14.36 20.48 -10.92
C HIS A 105 13.78 19.06 -10.97
N ALA A 106 13.29 18.67 -12.15
CA ALA A 106 12.81 17.31 -12.40
C ALA A 106 13.98 16.32 -12.53
N CYS A 107 14.36 15.66 -11.42
CA CYS A 107 15.31 14.55 -11.46
C CYS A 107 14.70 13.32 -12.15
N LYS A 108 15.40 12.76 -13.15
CA LYS A 108 14.92 11.61 -13.93
C LYS A 108 15.05 10.26 -13.18
N SER A 109 15.80 10.22 -12.08
CA SER A 109 16.01 9.03 -11.25
C SER A 109 16.17 9.36 -9.76
N LEU A 110 15.95 8.36 -8.90
CA LEU A 110 16.16 8.51 -7.45
C LEU A 110 17.62 8.85 -7.13
N ALA A 111 18.58 8.22 -7.80
CA ALA A 111 20.01 8.50 -7.60
C ALA A 111 20.34 9.97 -7.89
N SER A 112 19.80 10.54 -8.98
CA SER A 112 19.95 11.96 -9.28
C SER A 112 19.28 12.85 -8.23
N ALA A 113 18.10 12.47 -7.73
CA ALA A 113 17.43 13.23 -6.68
C ALA A 113 18.20 13.25 -5.35
N LEU A 114 18.85 12.12 -5.00
CA LEU A 114 19.70 12.01 -3.82
C LEU A 114 20.99 12.84 -3.97
N LYS A 115 21.65 12.76 -5.13
CA LYS A 115 22.86 13.55 -5.43
C LYS A 115 22.57 15.05 -5.40
N ASN A 116 21.52 15.48 -6.13
CA ASN A 116 21.20 16.90 -6.29
C ASN A 116 20.39 17.47 -5.12
N LYS A 117 19.99 16.63 -4.16
CA LYS A 117 19.12 16.97 -3.03
C LYS A 117 17.81 17.66 -3.45
N ARG A 118 17.28 17.35 -4.64
CA ARG A 118 16.03 17.93 -5.18
C ARG A 118 15.08 16.88 -5.74
N THR A 119 13.77 17.14 -5.63
CA THR A 119 12.70 16.32 -6.20
C THR A 119 11.44 17.15 -6.43
N ASN A 120 10.47 16.62 -7.17
CA ASN A 120 9.10 17.10 -7.17
C ASN A 120 8.09 15.95 -7.03
N CYS A 121 6.79 16.27 -7.16
CA CYS A 121 5.71 15.34 -6.89
C CYS A 121 5.63 14.23 -7.94
N ALA A 122 5.85 14.60 -9.20
CA ALA A 122 5.87 13.71 -10.33
C ALA A 122 7.08 12.77 -10.28
N THR A 123 8.27 13.31 -10.00
CA THR A 123 9.50 12.51 -9.94
C THR A 123 9.47 11.54 -8.77
N PHE A 124 9.00 11.96 -7.59
CA PHE A 124 8.85 11.07 -6.43
C PHE A 124 7.97 9.84 -6.75
N VAL A 125 6.81 10.07 -7.36
CA VAL A 125 5.92 8.97 -7.78
C VAL A 125 6.56 8.13 -8.88
N SER A 126 7.25 8.76 -9.82
CA SER A 126 7.97 8.08 -10.90
C SER A 126 9.09 7.19 -10.37
N PHE A 127 9.82 7.60 -9.32
CA PHE A 127 10.83 6.76 -8.67
C PHE A 127 10.21 5.49 -8.10
N GLY A 128 9.06 5.60 -7.44
CA GLY A 128 8.31 4.44 -6.98
C GLY A 128 7.96 3.47 -8.12
N LEU A 129 7.51 4.00 -9.25
CA LEU A 129 7.20 3.20 -10.45
C LEU A 129 8.43 2.57 -11.11
N GLN A 130 9.57 3.27 -11.08
CA GLN A 130 10.85 2.76 -11.55
C GLN A 130 11.35 1.62 -10.66
N SER A 131 11.27 1.78 -9.33
CA SER A 131 11.68 0.77 -8.35
C SER A 131 10.92 -0.55 -8.49
N ILE A 132 9.71 -0.54 -9.04
CA ILE A 132 8.89 -1.75 -9.25
C ILE A 132 8.86 -2.22 -10.72
N GLY A 133 9.70 -1.65 -11.59
CA GLY A 133 9.81 -2.02 -13.01
C GLY A 133 8.62 -1.64 -13.90
N VAL A 134 7.65 -0.89 -13.38
CA VAL A 134 6.52 -0.39 -14.17
C VAL A 134 7.00 0.66 -15.16
N LEU A 135 7.85 1.58 -14.71
CA LEU A 135 8.59 2.52 -15.57
C LEU A 135 10.05 2.09 -15.72
N PRO A 136 10.67 2.23 -16.91
CA PRO A 136 12.12 2.12 -17.05
C PRO A 136 12.83 3.24 -16.30
N LYS A 137 14.08 3.01 -15.91
CA LYS A 137 14.94 4.04 -15.32
C LYS A 137 14.99 5.27 -16.25
N GLY A 138 14.96 6.46 -15.66
CA GLY A 138 15.00 7.72 -16.41
C GLY A 138 13.67 8.18 -17.04
N LYS A 139 12.66 7.31 -17.12
CA LYS A 139 11.31 7.68 -17.58
C LYS A 139 10.46 8.19 -16.42
N TYR A 140 9.63 9.18 -16.68
CA TYR A 140 8.78 9.80 -15.67
C TYR A 140 7.38 10.06 -16.20
N ILE A 141 6.45 10.26 -15.27
CA ILE A 141 5.10 10.73 -15.55
C ILE A 141 4.73 11.87 -14.61
N TRP A 142 3.87 12.76 -15.10
CA TRP A 142 3.19 13.75 -14.27
C TRP A 142 1.73 13.86 -14.73
N LEU A 143 0.87 14.26 -13.80
CA LEU A 143 -0.58 14.25 -13.99
C LEU A 143 -1.19 15.62 -13.71
N ASP A 144 -2.12 16.00 -14.57
CA ASP A 144 -3.03 17.13 -14.40
C ASP A 144 -4.49 16.69 -14.74
N LYS A 145 -5.10 17.24 -15.80
CA LYS A 145 -6.30 16.73 -16.45
C LYS A 145 -6.03 15.43 -17.24
N LYS A 146 -4.77 15.18 -17.63
CA LYS A 146 -4.28 14.06 -18.48
C LYS A 146 -2.98 13.47 -17.91
N ILE A 147 -2.45 12.45 -18.60
CA ILE A 147 -1.17 11.80 -18.27
C ILE A 147 -0.11 12.32 -19.25
N HIS A 148 0.99 12.80 -18.70
CA HIS A 148 2.11 13.37 -19.44
C HIS A 148 3.43 12.69 -19.08
N GLY A 149 4.50 13.11 -19.76
CA GLY A 149 5.88 12.63 -19.53
C GLY A 149 6.25 11.45 -20.42
N SER A 150 7.56 11.18 -20.46
CA SER A 150 8.17 10.18 -21.35
C SER A 150 7.78 8.73 -21.05
N GLY A 151 7.19 8.46 -19.88
CA GLY A 151 6.66 7.15 -19.49
C GLY A 151 5.17 6.94 -19.79
N SER A 152 4.46 7.95 -20.31
CA SER A 152 2.99 7.95 -20.41
C SER A 152 2.42 6.82 -21.27
N SER A 153 3.01 6.53 -22.43
CA SER A 153 2.59 5.45 -23.33
C SER A 153 2.66 4.08 -22.65
N ARG A 154 3.73 3.81 -21.90
CA ARG A 154 3.90 2.56 -21.16
C ARG A 154 2.90 2.42 -20.01
N ILE A 155 2.59 3.51 -19.32
CA ILE A 155 1.54 3.49 -18.29
C ILE A 155 0.18 3.16 -18.88
N ARG A 156 -0.17 3.71 -20.05
CA ARG A 156 -1.42 3.40 -20.75
C ARG A 156 -1.55 1.90 -21.07
N LYS A 157 -0.44 1.23 -21.41
CA LYS A 157 -0.42 -0.23 -21.64
C LYS A 157 -0.52 -1.04 -20.32
N LYS A 158 0.19 -0.63 -19.28
CA LYS A 158 0.37 -1.40 -18.04
C LYS A 158 -0.65 -1.14 -16.92
N ALA A 159 -1.54 -0.16 -17.08
CA ALA A 159 -2.46 0.26 -16.03
C ALA A 159 -3.87 0.54 -16.56
N LYS A 160 -4.86 0.45 -15.68
CA LYS A 160 -6.22 0.94 -15.95
C LYS A 160 -6.29 2.43 -15.62
N ILE A 161 -6.67 3.23 -16.60
CA ILE A 161 -6.81 4.68 -16.46
C ILE A 161 -8.29 5.02 -16.39
N ALA A 162 -8.65 5.96 -15.52
CA ALA A 162 -9.97 6.55 -15.47
C ALA A 162 -9.85 8.06 -15.26
N TYR A 163 -10.90 8.80 -15.63
CA TYR A 163 -10.99 10.24 -15.45
C TYR A 163 -12.19 10.61 -14.58
N PRO A 164 -12.11 10.41 -13.23
CA PRO A 164 -13.30 10.49 -12.39
C PRO A 164 -13.91 11.90 -12.34
N ARG A 165 -13.07 12.95 -12.37
CA ARG A 165 -13.45 14.37 -12.16
C ARG A 165 -14.27 14.58 -10.88
N LYS A 166 -14.02 13.75 -9.87
CA LYS A 166 -14.73 13.68 -8.59
C LYS A 166 -13.75 13.86 -7.43
N SER A 167 -14.27 14.28 -6.28
CA SER A 167 -13.46 14.29 -5.04
C SER A 167 -13.09 12.86 -4.62
N TRP A 168 -12.11 12.74 -3.72
CA TRP A 168 -11.56 11.45 -3.32
C TRP A 168 -12.61 10.45 -2.79
N LYS A 169 -13.67 10.94 -2.13
CA LYS A 169 -14.77 10.11 -1.60
C LYS A 169 -15.53 9.37 -2.71
N TYR A 170 -15.76 10.04 -3.84
CA TYR A 170 -16.59 9.54 -4.94
C TYR A 170 -15.77 8.98 -6.11
N ALA A 171 -14.44 9.10 -6.07
CA ALA A 171 -13.53 8.62 -7.12
C ALA A 171 -13.25 7.09 -7.10
N LYS A 172 -13.92 6.34 -6.20
CA LYS A 172 -13.78 4.87 -6.04
C LYS A 172 -12.30 4.43 -5.92
N LEU A 173 -11.54 5.16 -5.10
CA LEU A 173 -10.11 4.95 -4.93
C LEU A 173 -9.79 3.64 -4.20
N LYS A 174 -8.74 2.96 -4.66
CA LYS A 174 -8.09 1.81 -4.01
C LYS A 174 -6.66 2.19 -3.64
N LYS A 175 -6.13 1.55 -2.60
CA LYS A 175 -4.73 1.74 -2.19
C LYS A 175 -3.80 1.51 -3.39
N GLY A 176 -2.83 2.39 -3.57
CA GLY A 176 -1.89 2.37 -4.69
C GLY A 176 -2.39 3.07 -5.96
N ASP A 177 -3.62 3.59 -5.98
CA ASP A 177 -4.08 4.44 -7.10
C ASP A 177 -3.26 5.72 -7.16
N ILE A 178 -2.76 6.03 -8.35
CA ILE A 178 -2.02 7.27 -8.63
C ILE A 178 -3.02 8.29 -9.15
N CYS A 179 -3.06 9.46 -8.53
CA CYS A 179 -4.07 10.48 -8.74
C CYS A 179 -3.45 11.78 -9.26
N GLY A 180 -4.07 12.34 -10.29
CA GLY A 180 -3.76 13.64 -10.86
C GLY A 180 -4.80 14.69 -10.46
N PHE A 181 -4.32 15.87 -10.10
CA PHE A 181 -5.14 17.03 -9.75
C PHE A 181 -4.84 18.16 -10.74
N ALA A 182 -5.88 18.84 -11.23
CA ALA A 182 -5.77 20.00 -12.11
C ALA A 182 -5.88 21.32 -11.31
N ASN A 183 -5.56 22.45 -11.95
CA ASN A 183 -5.48 23.79 -11.34
C ASN A 183 -4.46 23.82 -10.19
N LYS A 184 -3.18 23.96 -10.55
CA LYS A 184 -1.97 23.53 -9.81
C LYS A 184 -1.70 22.01 -9.95
N PRO A 185 -1.11 21.58 -11.08
CA PRO A 185 -0.80 20.18 -11.36
C PRO A 185 -0.10 19.49 -10.20
N HIS A 186 -0.61 18.32 -9.80
CA HIS A 186 -0.02 17.57 -8.70
C HIS A 186 -0.27 16.08 -8.85
N THR A 187 0.75 15.28 -8.57
CA THR A 187 0.71 13.82 -8.66
C THR A 187 0.91 13.20 -7.27
N MET A 188 0.01 12.31 -6.87
CA MET A 188 0.04 11.65 -5.56
C MET A 188 -0.41 10.20 -5.64
N VAL A 189 -0.04 9.38 -4.66
CA VAL A 189 -0.50 7.98 -4.56
C VAL A 189 -1.35 7.80 -3.31
N TYR A 190 -2.55 7.25 -3.48
CA TYR A 190 -3.50 7.03 -2.39
C TYR A 190 -3.04 5.86 -1.50
N ALA A 191 -2.80 6.13 -0.22
CA ALA A 191 -2.36 5.14 0.77
C ALA A 191 -3.52 4.50 1.55
N GLY A 192 -4.77 4.92 1.29
CA GLY A 192 -5.96 4.49 2.01
C GLY A 192 -6.46 5.54 2.99
N LYS A 193 -7.32 5.11 3.92
CA LYS A 193 -7.91 5.99 4.94
C LYS A 193 -7.14 5.88 6.26
N SER A 194 -7.05 7.00 6.98
CA SER A 194 -6.58 7.04 8.37
C SER A 194 -7.59 6.41 9.33
N LYS A 195 -7.24 6.30 10.62
CA LYS A 195 -8.16 5.79 11.66
C LYS A 195 -9.49 6.55 11.70
N HIS A 196 -9.44 7.87 11.48
CA HIS A 196 -10.58 8.80 11.43
C HIS A 196 -11.23 8.93 10.04
N GLY A 197 -10.87 8.08 9.07
CA GLY A 197 -11.52 8.07 7.76
C GLY A 197 -10.97 9.07 6.74
N TYR A 198 -10.01 9.94 7.09
CA TYR A 198 -9.40 10.88 6.15
C TYR A 198 -8.47 10.21 5.14
N PRO A 199 -8.35 10.73 3.90
CA PRO A 199 -7.49 10.14 2.88
C PRO A 199 -6.02 10.40 3.21
N LEU A 200 -5.20 9.37 3.06
CA LEU A 200 -3.75 9.44 3.21
C LEU A 200 -3.08 9.33 1.84
N TRP A 201 -2.03 10.11 1.66
CA TRP A 201 -1.36 10.27 0.38
C TRP A 201 0.15 10.18 0.54
N TYR A 202 0.80 9.44 -0.36
CA TYR A 202 2.23 9.59 -0.64
C TYR A 202 2.42 10.69 -1.68
N SER A 203 3.26 11.66 -1.39
CA SER A 203 3.57 12.78 -2.29
C SER A 203 4.82 13.52 -1.83
N ALA A 204 5.43 14.26 -2.75
CA ALA A 204 6.49 15.22 -2.48
C ALA A 204 6.16 16.56 -3.18
N GLY A 205 5.57 17.54 -2.51
CA GLY A 205 5.22 18.82 -3.13
C GLY A 205 5.06 19.98 -2.15
N GLY A 206 5.55 21.17 -2.50
CA GLY A 206 5.36 22.38 -1.67
C GLY A 206 5.75 22.17 -0.20
N SER A 207 4.82 22.39 0.75
CA SER A 207 5.02 22.16 2.19
C SER A 207 5.24 20.68 2.59
N ASP A 208 5.09 19.73 1.67
CA ASP A 208 5.12 18.28 1.91
C ASP A 208 6.53 17.65 1.86
N VAL A 209 7.59 18.42 1.68
CA VAL A 209 8.99 17.93 1.59
C VAL A 209 9.84 18.21 2.82
N LYS A 210 9.28 18.76 3.90
CA LYS A 210 9.93 18.63 5.21
C LYS A 210 10.09 17.13 5.44
N ALA A 211 11.25 16.66 5.88
CA ALA A 211 11.56 15.23 6.05
C ALA A 211 10.41 14.42 6.69
N LYS A 212 9.72 15.01 7.66
CA LYS A 212 8.52 14.46 8.31
C LYS A 212 7.28 14.18 7.41
N ASN A 213 7.28 14.60 6.15
CA ASN A 213 6.12 14.64 5.26
C ASN A 213 6.16 13.69 4.04
N TYR A 214 7.27 13.00 3.77
CA TYR A 214 7.38 12.03 2.66
C TYR A 214 6.58 10.71 2.87
N GLY A 215 5.93 10.55 4.02
CA GLY A 215 5.09 9.39 4.34
C GLY A 215 3.61 9.56 3.98
N PRO A 216 2.77 8.54 4.24
CA PRO A 216 1.34 8.62 3.98
C PRO A 216 0.70 9.64 4.94
N LYS A 217 0.34 10.82 4.42
CA LYS A 217 -0.19 11.94 5.22
C LYS A 217 -1.53 12.44 4.69
N ARG A 218 -2.33 12.97 5.60
CA ARG A 218 -3.55 13.71 5.27
C ARG A 218 -3.17 15.04 4.64
N LYS A 219 -3.84 15.41 3.55
CA LYS A 219 -3.60 16.68 2.84
C LYS A 219 -4.91 17.43 2.71
N LYS A 220 -5.21 18.27 3.71
CA LYS A 220 -6.50 18.99 3.84
C LYS A 220 -6.85 19.77 2.57
N SER A 221 -5.88 20.48 1.99
CA SER A 221 -6.07 21.28 0.76
C SER A 221 -6.47 20.46 -0.47
N TYR A 222 -6.27 19.14 -0.46
CA TYR A 222 -6.63 18.25 -1.56
C TYR A 222 -7.94 17.49 -1.33
N GLU A 223 -8.56 17.58 -0.15
CA GLU A 223 -9.79 16.83 0.16
C GLU A 223 -10.98 17.31 -0.64
N LYS A 224 -11.06 18.61 -0.92
CA LYS A 224 -12.11 19.22 -1.75
C LYS A 224 -11.73 19.25 -3.24
N ARG A 225 -10.48 18.97 -3.60
CA ARG A 225 -10.03 19.01 -4.99
C ARG A 225 -10.54 17.79 -5.77
N LYS A 226 -10.88 18.03 -7.04
CA LYS A 226 -11.28 16.97 -7.98
C LYS A 226 -10.06 16.17 -8.42
N ILE A 227 -10.18 14.85 -8.42
CA ILE A 227 -9.23 13.93 -9.02
C ILE A 227 -9.61 13.80 -10.48
N TYR A 228 -8.77 14.36 -11.36
CA TYR A 228 -9.02 14.35 -12.78
C TYR A 228 -8.54 13.08 -13.44
N VAL A 229 -7.44 12.51 -12.96
CA VAL A 229 -6.85 11.27 -13.49
C VAL A 229 -6.66 10.29 -12.36
N ARG A 230 -7.04 9.03 -12.59
CA ARG A 230 -6.75 7.91 -11.69
C ARG A 230 -6.12 6.77 -12.48
N ILE A 231 -4.88 6.43 -12.15
CA ILE A 231 -4.16 5.28 -12.70
C ILE A 231 -4.15 4.17 -11.64
N ARG A 232 -4.56 2.98 -12.05
CA ARG A 232 -4.52 1.76 -11.24
C ARG A 232 -3.67 0.71 -11.94
N LEU A 233 -2.58 0.30 -11.32
CA LEU A 233 -1.70 -0.73 -11.87
C LEU A 233 -2.46 -2.07 -11.97
N LYS A 234 -2.27 -2.78 -13.09
CA LYS A 234 -2.80 -4.13 -13.31
C LYS A 234 -1.99 -5.16 -12.55
#